data_AF-A0A4Q0VWA6-F1
#
_entry.id   AF-A0A4Q0VWA6-F1
#
_cell.length_a   1.000
_cell.length_b   1.000
_cell.length_c   1.000
_cell.angle_alpha   90.00
_cell.angle_beta   90.00
_cell.angle_gamma   90.00
#
_symmetry.space_group_name_H-M   'P 1'
#
loop_
_entity.id
_entity.type
_entity.pdbx_description
1 polymer ?
#
loop_
_entity_poly.entity_id
_entity_poly.type
_entity_poly.pdbx_seq_one_letter_code
_entity_poly.pdbx_strand_id
1 'polypeptide(L)'
;MINVHKIENLLKLDITDLLEQSQIEGFRFVNRLLTDYQTRINTFNKPGEALYGVFTTDKTLIAIGGVNIDPFLGDPTIARLRRFYVLPEYRRKGVGTILLEKLLQEAKQNFCLLVLHTDTEQADQFYTSFGFTKVDDGPNYTHELKVGD
;
A
#
# COMPACT_ATOMS: atom_id res chain seq x y z
N MET A 1 -18.72 -6.12 9.23
CA MET A 1 -18.16 -6.79 8.03
C MET A 1 -17.33 -5.77 7.29
N ILE A 2 -16.21 -6.17 6.68
CA ILE A 2 -15.33 -5.27 5.92
C ILE A 2 -15.16 -5.81 4.51
N ASN A 3 -14.96 -4.93 3.53
CA ASN A 3 -14.79 -5.30 2.13
C ASN A 3 -13.59 -4.57 1.53
N VAL A 4 -12.85 -5.26 0.65
CA VAL A 4 -11.73 -4.66 -0.09
C VAL A 4 -12.19 -4.31 -1.49
N HIS A 5 -11.97 -3.07 -1.91
CA HIS A 5 -12.35 -2.59 -3.24
C HIS A 5 -11.21 -1.83 -3.89
N LYS A 6 -11.08 -1.99 -5.22
CA LYS A 6 -10.18 -1.17 -6.03
C LYS A 6 -10.71 0.26 -6.04
N ILE A 7 -9.83 1.22 -5.84
CA ILE A 7 -10.14 2.65 -5.85
C ILE A 7 -9.93 3.18 -7.27
N GLU A 8 -11.03 3.42 -7.98
CA GLU A 8 -10.99 3.99 -9.33
C GLU A 8 -10.67 5.49 -9.34
N ASN A 9 -11.11 6.21 -8.30
CA ASN A 9 -10.81 7.63 -8.14
C ASN A 9 -10.79 8.02 -6.67
N LEU A 10 -9.58 8.22 -6.14
CA LEU A 10 -9.35 8.65 -4.76
C LEU A 10 -10.06 9.96 -4.42
N LEU A 11 -10.14 10.89 -5.38
CA LEU A 11 -10.73 12.23 -5.16
C LEU A 11 -12.26 12.20 -4.98
N LYS A 12 -12.90 11.05 -5.16
CA LYS A 12 -14.33 10.84 -4.92
C LYS A 12 -14.62 10.18 -3.57
N LEU A 13 -13.59 9.84 -2.80
CA LEU A 13 -13.73 9.19 -1.50
C LEU A 13 -13.48 10.20 -0.38
N ASP A 14 -14.17 10.00 0.74
CA ASP A 14 -13.77 10.62 1.99
C ASP A 14 -12.58 9.85 2.56
N ILE A 15 -11.46 10.55 2.74
CA ILE A 15 -10.22 10.01 3.28
C ILE A 15 -9.76 10.77 4.52
N THR A 16 -10.63 11.62 5.08
CA THR A 16 -10.32 12.58 6.14
C THR A 16 -9.74 11.87 7.37
N ASP A 17 -10.40 10.81 7.84
CA ASP A 17 -9.93 10.04 9.01
C ASP A 17 -8.51 9.48 8.82
N LEU A 18 -8.22 8.95 7.62
CA LEU A 18 -6.88 8.43 7.31
C LEU A 18 -5.85 9.55 7.28
N LEU A 19 -6.19 10.71 6.74
CA LEU A 19 -5.30 11.87 6.70
C LEU A 19 -4.99 12.39 8.11
N GLU A 20 -6.01 12.59 8.93
CA GLU A 20 -5.85 13.12 10.28
C GLU A 20 -5.05 12.16 11.16
N GLN A 21 -5.45 10.89 11.19
CA GLN A 21 -4.78 9.89 12.04
C GLN A 21 -3.35 9.62 11.60
N SER A 22 -3.09 9.52 10.29
CA SER A 22 -1.71 9.34 9.80
C SER A 22 -0.81 10.51 10.18
N GLN A 23 -1.32 11.74 10.15
CA GLN A 23 -0.54 12.92 10.56
C GLN A 23 -0.27 12.94 12.07
N ILE A 24 -1.25 12.57 12.90
CA ILE A 24 -1.07 12.44 14.35
C ILE A 24 0.05 11.43 14.66
N GLU A 25 0.13 10.34 13.90
CA GLU A 25 1.18 9.34 14.03
C GLU A 25 2.51 9.71 13.34
N GLY A 26 2.59 10.88 12.69
CA GLY A 26 3.78 11.35 11.98
C GLY A 26 3.97 10.77 10.57
N PHE A 27 3.02 10.00 10.06
CA PHE A 27 3.04 9.41 8.73
C PHE A 27 2.56 10.39 7.65
N ARG A 28 3.52 11.06 7.00
CA ARG A 28 3.23 12.02 5.91
C ARG A 28 2.79 11.40 4.59
N PHE A 29 2.93 10.09 4.43
CA PHE A 29 2.75 9.45 3.13
C PHE A 29 1.28 9.35 2.68
N VAL A 30 0.30 9.40 3.59
CA VAL A 30 -1.13 9.44 3.19
C VAL A 30 -1.48 10.80 2.59
N ASN A 31 -0.99 11.89 3.18
CA ASN A 31 -1.09 13.21 2.56
C ASN A 31 -0.38 13.24 1.19
N ARG A 32 0.80 12.62 1.10
CA ARG A 32 1.51 12.49 -0.17
C ARG A 32 0.71 11.72 -1.23
N LEU A 33 -0.02 10.67 -0.85
CA LEU A 33 -0.94 9.96 -1.74
C LEU A 33 -1.98 10.91 -2.33
N LEU A 34 -2.65 11.71 -1.49
CA LEU A 34 -3.64 12.69 -1.96
C LEU A 34 -3.01 13.71 -2.93
N THR A 35 -1.86 14.29 -2.55
CA THR A 35 -1.15 15.26 -3.41
C THR A 35 -0.72 14.64 -4.75
N ASP A 36 -0.15 13.43 -4.73
CA ASP A 36 0.26 12.72 -5.95
C ASP A 36 -0.95 12.46 -6.87
N TYR A 37 -2.12 12.18 -6.30
CA TYR A 37 -3.36 11.95 -7.05
C TYR A 37 -3.91 13.25 -7.66
N GLN A 38 -3.95 14.34 -6.88
CA GLN A 38 -4.41 15.67 -7.32
C GLN A 38 -3.53 16.23 -8.45
N THR A 39 -2.21 16.07 -8.31
CA THR A 39 -1.21 16.53 -9.30
C THR A 39 -1.00 15.54 -10.45
N ARG A 40 -1.62 14.37 -10.40
CA ARG A 40 -1.46 13.26 -11.35
C ARG A 40 -0.02 12.72 -11.46
N ILE A 41 0.85 13.03 -10.50
CA ILE A 41 2.21 12.47 -10.43
C ILE A 41 2.14 10.95 -10.34
N ASN A 42 1.19 10.44 -9.56
CA ASN A 42 0.88 9.01 -9.56
C ASN A 42 -0.57 8.79 -9.12
N THR A 43 -1.31 8.05 -9.95
CA THR A 43 -2.71 7.71 -9.72
C THR A 43 -2.95 6.20 -9.77
N PHE A 44 -1.88 5.39 -9.71
CA PHE A 44 -1.94 3.93 -9.77
C PHE A 44 -2.71 3.40 -10.98
N ASN A 45 -2.51 4.02 -12.14
CA ASN A 45 -3.32 3.83 -13.34
C ASN A 45 -2.55 3.23 -14.52
N LYS A 46 -1.25 2.92 -14.38
CA LYS A 46 -0.51 2.20 -15.41
C LYS A 46 -0.88 0.70 -15.37
N PRO A 47 -0.62 -0.06 -16.45
CA PRO A 47 -0.83 -1.51 -16.44
C PRO A 47 -0.15 -2.18 -15.24
N GLY A 48 -0.90 -3.05 -14.55
CA GLY A 48 -0.48 -3.73 -13.33
C GLY A 48 -0.53 -2.88 -12.05
N GLU A 49 -0.69 -1.56 -12.13
CA GLU A 49 -0.84 -0.72 -10.94
C GLU A 49 -2.26 -0.78 -10.38
N ALA A 50 -2.37 -0.68 -9.06
CA ALA A 50 -3.65 -0.61 -8.38
C ALA A 50 -3.55 0.09 -7.04
N LEU A 51 -4.64 0.77 -6.67
CA LEU A 51 -4.88 1.29 -5.33
C LEU A 51 -6.12 0.59 -4.77
N TYR A 52 -6.03 0.06 -3.56
CA TYR A 52 -7.12 -0.63 -2.88
C TYR A 52 -7.44 0.05 -1.55
N GLY A 53 -8.72 0.04 -1.20
CA GLY A 53 -9.24 0.48 0.09
C GLY A 53 -9.99 -0.64 0.79
N VAL A 54 -9.94 -0.65 2.12
CA VAL A 54 -10.82 -1.48 2.95
C VAL A 54 -11.90 -0.60 3.53
N PHE A 55 -13.15 -1.03 3.37
CA PHE A 55 -14.33 -0.29 3.76
C PHE A 55 -15.15 -1.07 4.77
N THR A 56 -15.76 -0.37 5.71
CA THR A 56 -16.80 -0.91 6.60
C THR A 56 -18.15 -1.01 5.88
N THR A 57 -19.15 -1.59 6.53
CA THR A 57 -20.52 -1.71 6.00
C THR A 57 -21.20 -0.37 5.74
N ASP A 58 -20.86 0.66 6.52
CA ASP A 58 -21.27 2.05 6.39
C ASP A 58 -20.47 2.84 5.33
N LYS A 59 -19.61 2.16 4.56
CA LYS A 59 -18.77 2.72 3.49
C LYS A 59 -17.67 3.66 3.98
N THR A 60 -17.32 3.60 5.25
CA THR A 60 -16.18 4.33 5.81
C THR A 60 -14.89 3.64 5.38
N LEU A 61 -13.96 4.41 4.80
CA LEU A 61 -12.64 3.91 4.43
C LEU A 61 -11.80 3.77 5.71
N ILE A 62 -11.24 2.59 5.96
CA ILE A 62 -10.50 2.30 7.20
C ILE A 62 -9.05 1.85 6.97
N ALA A 63 -8.72 1.50 5.73
CA ALA A 63 -7.36 1.22 5.31
C ALA A 63 -7.19 1.49 3.83
N ILE A 64 -5.97 1.82 3.42
CA ILE A 64 -5.60 2.09 2.03
C ILE A 64 -4.21 1.56 1.74
N GLY A 65 -3.95 1.13 0.51
CA GLY A 65 -2.65 0.65 0.07
C GLY A 65 -2.62 0.42 -1.42
N GLY A 66 -1.46 0.58 -2.04
CA GLY A 66 -1.33 0.43 -3.48
C GLY A 66 -0.03 -0.21 -3.91
N VAL A 67 -0.06 -0.77 -5.12
CA VAL A 67 1.09 -1.32 -5.83
C VAL A 67 1.27 -0.54 -7.13
N ASN A 68 2.49 -0.11 -7.41
CA ASN A 68 2.79 0.63 -8.62
C ASN A 68 4.18 0.22 -9.16
N ILE A 69 4.47 0.46 -10.45
CA ILE A 69 5.80 0.18 -11.00
C ILE A 69 6.86 0.96 -10.20
N ASP A 70 7.93 0.31 -9.75
CA ASP A 70 8.94 0.98 -8.93
C ASP A 70 9.61 2.10 -9.74
N PRO A 71 9.53 3.37 -9.30
CA PRO A 71 10.02 4.50 -10.09
C PRO A 71 11.54 4.68 -10.01
N PHE A 72 12.24 3.91 -9.17
CA PHE A 72 13.68 4.05 -8.90
C PHE A 72 14.51 2.94 -9.54
N LEU A 73 13.91 1.79 -9.85
CA LEU A 73 14.64 0.62 -10.37
C LEU A 73 14.66 0.52 -11.89
N GLY A 74 13.83 1.30 -12.60
CA GLY A 74 13.81 1.33 -14.07
C GLY A 74 13.33 0.04 -14.76
N ASP A 75 12.93 -0.97 -13.98
CA ASP A 75 12.40 -2.25 -14.46
C ASP A 75 10.87 -2.30 -14.26
N PRO A 76 10.08 -2.39 -15.34
CA PRO A 76 8.62 -2.44 -15.25
C PRO A 76 8.06 -3.74 -14.63
N THR A 77 8.89 -4.77 -14.47
CA THR A 77 8.52 -6.04 -13.82
C THR A 77 8.65 -5.99 -12.30
N ILE A 78 9.17 -4.89 -11.75
CA ILE A 78 9.31 -4.68 -10.30
C ILE A 78 8.26 -3.67 -9.83
N ALA A 79 7.43 -4.09 -8.90
CA ALA A 79 6.45 -3.23 -8.26
C ALA A 79 6.91 -2.77 -6.88
N ARG A 80 6.43 -1.61 -6.46
CA ARG A 80 6.52 -1.08 -5.11
C ARG A 80 5.17 -1.13 -4.42
N LEU A 81 5.10 -1.83 -3.30
CA LEU A 81 4.01 -1.68 -2.32
C LEU A 81 4.23 -0.37 -1.56
N ARG A 82 3.23 0.50 -1.54
CA ARG A 82 3.34 1.81 -0.90
C ARG A 82 1.99 2.40 -0.50
N ARG A 83 2.08 3.49 0.27
CA ARG A 83 0.92 4.23 0.80
C ARG A 83 0.00 3.32 1.63
N PHE A 84 0.59 2.31 2.27
CA PHE A 84 -0.13 1.32 3.06
C PHE A 84 -0.40 1.89 4.45
N TYR A 85 -1.66 2.03 4.81
CA TYR A 85 -2.09 2.56 6.10
C TYR A 85 -3.37 1.88 6.56
N VAL A 86 -3.45 1.62 7.87
CA VAL A 86 -4.65 1.12 8.53
C VAL A 86 -4.90 2.04 9.72
N LEU A 87 -6.13 2.53 9.86
CA LEU A 87 -6.54 3.33 11.01
C LEU A 87 -6.20 2.59 12.33
N PRO A 88 -5.66 3.28 13.36
CA PRO A 88 -5.18 2.63 14.58
C PRO A 88 -6.20 1.70 15.24
N GLU A 89 -7.46 2.15 15.32
CA GLU A 89 -8.56 1.38 15.92
C GLU A 89 -8.93 0.10 15.15
N TYR A 90 -8.48 -0.05 13.90
CA TYR A 90 -8.70 -1.22 13.05
C TYR A 90 -7.48 -2.14 12.94
N ARG A 91 -6.36 -1.80 13.59
CA ARG A 91 -5.15 -2.63 13.60
C ARG A 91 -5.33 -3.87 14.45
N ARG A 92 -4.55 -4.92 14.15
CA ARG A 92 -4.57 -6.22 14.83
C ARG A 92 -5.94 -6.94 14.77
N LYS A 93 -6.82 -6.52 13.86
CA LYS A 93 -8.14 -7.12 13.57
C LYS A 93 -8.20 -7.79 12.19
N GLY A 94 -7.04 -8.09 11.58
CA GLY A 94 -6.95 -8.70 10.24
C GLY A 94 -7.13 -7.75 9.05
N VAL A 95 -7.45 -6.47 9.27
CA VAL A 95 -7.67 -5.48 8.20
C VAL A 95 -6.45 -5.31 7.29
N GLY A 96 -5.26 -5.16 7.88
CA GLY A 96 -4.01 -5.06 7.12
C GLY A 96 -3.70 -6.33 6.34
N THR A 97 -3.93 -7.50 6.93
CA THR A 97 -3.77 -8.81 6.27
C THR A 97 -4.63 -8.89 5.01
N ILE A 98 -5.92 -8.61 5.14
CA ILE A 98 -6.88 -8.67 4.04
C ILE A 98 -6.50 -7.70 2.90
N LEU A 99 -6.04 -6.49 3.24
CA LEU A 99 -5.56 -5.53 2.26
C LEU A 99 -4.28 -6.01 1.55
N LEU A 100 -3.29 -6.49 2.31
CA LEU A 100 -2.02 -6.95 1.78
C LEU A 100 -2.21 -8.17 0.86
N GLU A 101 -3.01 -9.15 1.27
CA GLU A 101 -3.34 -10.32 0.44
C GLU A 101 -3.92 -9.92 -0.92
N LYS A 102 -4.81 -8.92 -0.93
CA LYS A 102 -5.37 -8.42 -2.18
C LYS A 102 -4.32 -7.76 -3.07
N LEU A 103 -3.42 -6.98 -2.48
CA LEU A 103 -2.31 -6.33 -3.19
C LEU A 103 -1.29 -7.36 -3.71
N LEU A 104 -1.01 -8.41 -2.94
CA LEU A 104 -0.18 -9.52 -3.39
C LEU A 104 -0.82 -10.24 -4.57
N GLN A 105 -2.13 -10.53 -4.51
CA GLN A 105 -2.84 -11.16 -5.63
C GLN A 105 -2.73 -10.33 -6.91
N GLU A 106 -2.91 -9.01 -6.82
CA GLU A 106 -2.72 -8.09 -7.96
C GLU A 106 -1.28 -8.13 -8.47
N ALA A 107 -0.31 -8.12 -7.56
CA ALA A 107 1.10 -8.06 -7.91
C ALA A 107 1.58 -9.34 -8.61
N LYS A 108 1.15 -10.52 -8.14
CA LYS A 108 1.50 -11.82 -8.73
C LYS A 108 1.09 -11.95 -10.20
N GLN A 109 0.06 -11.22 -10.63
CA GLN A 109 -0.43 -11.28 -12.01
C GLN A 109 0.38 -10.42 -12.98
N ASN A 110 1.14 -9.44 -12.47
CA ASN A 110 1.69 -8.36 -13.29
C ASN A 110 3.20 -8.13 -13.08
N PHE A 111 3.79 -8.67 -12.01
CA PHE A 111 5.15 -8.37 -11.60
C PHE A 111 5.89 -9.64 -11.17
N CYS A 112 7.22 -9.61 -11.24
CA CYS A 112 8.09 -10.70 -10.78
C CYS A 112 8.56 -10.45 -9.34
N LEU A 113 8.73 -9.18 -8.96
CA LEU A 113 9.24 -8.76 -7.66
C LEU A 113 8.38 -7.63 -7.08
N LEU A 114 8.08 -7.73 -5.79
CA LEU A 114 7.42 -6.68 -5.03
C LEU A 114 8.37 -6.17 -3.94
N VAL A 115 8.63 -4.87 -3.93
CA VAL A 115 9.49 -4.21 -2.96
C VAL A 115 8.72 -3.21 -2.11
N LEU A 116 9.22 -2.91 -0.92
CA LEU A 116 8.67 -1.83 -0.08
C LEU A 116 9.76 -1.19 0.76
N HIS A 117 9.42 -0.02 1.30
CA HIS A 117 10.25 0.65 2.28
C HIS A 117 9.45 0.85 3.56
N THR A 118 10.04 0.47 4.68
CA THR A 118 9.54 0.77 6.02
C THR A 118 10.70 0.93 7.00
N ASP A 119 10.49 1.78 7.99
CA ASP A 119 11.39 2.20 9.06
C ASP A 119 10.82 1.88 10.47
N THR A 120 9.66 1.24 10.54
CA THR A 120 9.02 0.87 11.82
C THR A 120 9.15 -0.62 12.09
N GLU A 121 9.47 -0.99 13.33
CA GLU A 121 9.56 -2.39 13.76
C GLU A 121 8.22 -3.13 13.60
N GLN A 122 7.09 -2.44 13.82
CA GLN A 122 5.77 -3.02 13.63
C GLN A 122 5.51 -3.42 12.18
N ALA A 123 5.85 -2.57 11.22
CA ALA A 123 5.66 -2.88 9.81
C ALA A 123 6.66 -3.92 9.33
N ASP A 124 7.90 -3.90 9.82
CA ASP A 124 8.89 -4.94 9.60
C ASP A 124 8.35 -6.34 9.99
N GLN A 125 7.92 -6.50 11.25
CA GLN A 125 7.32 -7.75 11.72
C GLN A 125 6.07 -8.14 10.91
N PHE A 126 5.27 -7.15 10.50
CA PHE A 126 4.10 -7.39 9.65
C PHE A 126 4.53 -7.97 8.30
N TYR A 127 5.38 -7.30 7.54
CA TYR A 127 5.73 -7.75 6.18
C TYR A 127 6.55 -9.04 6.18
N THR A 128 7.48 -9.22 7.11
CA THR A 128 8.24 -10.47 7.24
C THR A 128 7.34 -11.67 7.51
N SER A 129 6.22 -11.49 8.23
CA SER A 129 5.22 -12.55 8.42
C SER A 129 4.50 -13.00 7.14
N PHE A 130 4.54 -12.19 6.07
CA PHE A 130 4.02 -12.54 4.74
C PHE A 130 5.11 -13.05 3.78
N GLY A 131 6.31 -13.33 4.30
CA GLY A 131 7.42 -13.89 3.53
C GLY A 131 8.31 -12.85 2.84
N PHE A 132 8.12 -11.55 3.11
CA PHE A 132 9.09 -10.54 2.67
C PHE A 132 10.43 -10.77 3.37
N THR A 133 11.51 -10.70 2.60
CA THR A 133 12.88 -10.77 3.13
C THR A 133 13.45 -9.37 3.28
N LYS A 134 14.14 -9.12 4.39
CA LYS A 134 14.95 -7.91 4.56
C LYS A 134 16.10 -7.92 3.57
N VAL A 135 16.43 -6.74 3.07
CA VAL A 135 17.54 -6.51 2.16
C VAL A 135 18.44 -5.47 2.81
N ASP A 136 19.69 -5.86 3.03
CA ASP A 136 20.69 -4.98 3.62
C ASP A 136 21.11 -3.90 2.59
N ASP A 137 21.34 -2.69 3.06
CA ASP A 137 22.05 -1.61 2.35
C ASP A 137 21.47 -1.10 1.00
N GLY A 138 20.21 -1.36 0.69
CA GLY A 138 19.53 -0.76 -0.47
C GLY A 138 19.04 0.68 -0.20
N PRO A 139 19.47 1.72 -0.96
CA PRO A 139 18.96 3.09 -0.74
C PRO A 139 17.47 3.25 -1.07
N ASN A 140 16.87 2.29 -1.79
CA ASN A 140 15.57 2.45 -2.42
C ASN A 140 14.44 1.65 -1.71
N TYR A 141 14.72 0.49 -1.12
CA TYR A 141 13.74 -0.39 -0.47
C TYR A 141 14.40 -1.19 0.65
N THR A 142 13.63 -1.60 1.66
CA THR A 142 14.12 -2.34 2.83
C THR A 142 13.65 -3.80 2.86
N HIS A 143 12.63 -4.12 2.06
CA HIS A 143 12.10 -5.47 1.97
C HIS A 143 11.72 -5.81 0.53
N GLU A 144 11.82 -7.09 0.20
CA GLU A 144 11.45 -7.64 -1.10
C GLU A 144 10.71 -8.97 -0.98
N LEU A 145 9.88 -9.29 -1.97
CA LEU A 145 9.17 -10.55 -2.10
C LEU A 145 9.04 -10.92 -3.58
N LYS A 146 9.46 -12.12 -3.96
CA LYS A 146 9.17 -12.67 -5.29
C LYS A 146 7.68 -13.00 -5.38
N VAL A 147 7.02 -12.49 -6.41
CA VAL A 147 5.56 -12.63 -6.61
C VAL A 147 5.21 -13.25 -7.96
N GLY A 148 6.13 -13.28 -8.92
CA GLY A 148 5.97 -14.02 -10.17
C GLY A 148 6.66 -15.39 -10.10
N ASP A 149 6.12 -16.37 -10.84
CA ASP A 149 6.73 -17.67 -11.09
C ASP A 149 7.80 -17.59 -12.19
#